data_AF-A0A7X8J1T5-F1
#
_entry.id   AF-A0A7X8J1T5-F1
#
_cell.length_a   1.000
_cell.length_b   1.000
_cell.length_c   1.000
_cell.angle_alpha   90.00
_cell.angle_beta   90.00
_cell.angle_gamma   90.00
#
_symmetry.space_group_name_H-M   'P 1'
#
loop_
_entity.id
_entity.type
_entity.pdbx_description
1 polymer ?
#
loop_
_entity_poly.entity_id
_entity_poly.type
_entity_poly.pdbx_seq_one_letter_code
_entity_poly.pdbx_strand_id
1 'polypeptide(L)'
;MRIEYIREIQSLLMELENEIHFMSRPLGQALLHYSQHKAGAISKFTRRIHEMEKQEDIGIDLAWQKAIIEFKDDWPIGQEEWSLLAQVGEVLGKTDRASQSSFIKMMCEKFNLQERKAEQERVLKEKLYRNLGVFGGIAIVLVLI
;
A
#
# COMPACT_ATOMS: atom_id res chain seq x y z
N MET A 1 2.52 -7.67 -9.14
CA MET A 1 1.39 -6.76 -8.86
C MET A 1 1.12 -6.55 -7.36
N ARG A 2 0.41 -7.42 -6.60
CA ARG A 2 0.11 -7.17 -5.16
C ARG A 2 1.34 -6.80 -4.32
N ILE A 3 2.42 -7.60 -4.42
CA ILE A 3 3.68 -7.38 -3.69
C ILE A 3 4.33 -6.03 -4.04
N GLU A 4 4.28 -5.60 -5.30
CA GLU A 4 4.85 -4.32 -5.73
C GLU A 4 4.10 -3.15 -5.10
N TYR A 5 2.76 -3.22 -5.02
CA TYR A 5 1.95 -2.21 -4.33
C TYR A 5 2.29 -2.14 -2.84
N ILE A 6 2.47 -3.29 -2.16
CA ILE A 6 2.86 -3.32 -0.74
C ILE A 6 4.22 -2.64 -0.54
N ARG A 7 5.20 -2.93 -1.41
CA ARG A 7 6.53 -2.32 -1.39
C ARG A 7 6.47 -0.81 -1.67
N GLU A 8 5.65 -0.37 -2.60
CA GLU A 8 5.45 1.07 -2.88
C GLU A 8 4.82 1.79 -1.68
N ILE A 9 3.85 1.17 -1.00
CA ILE A 9 3.27 1.72 0.24
C ILE A 9 4.35 1.83 1.32
N GLN A 10 5.18 0.81 1.54
CA GLN A 10 6.29 0.90 2.49
C GLN A 10 7.28 2.01 2.12
N SER A 11 7.63 2.17 0.84
CA SER A 11 8.47 3.26 0.36
C SER A 11 7.86 4.63 0.64
N LEU A 12 6.55 4.79 0.43
CA LEU A 12 5.82 6.00 0.79
C LEU A 12 5.96 6.28 2.29
N LEU A 13 5.71 5.29 3.15
CA LEU A 13 5.79 5.47 4.60
C LEU A 13 7.19 5.91 5.05
N MET A 14 8.24 5.29 4.51
CA MET A 14 9.63 5.67 4.81
C MET A 14 9.96 7.08 4.33
N GLU A 15 9.49 7.49 3.15
CA GLU A 15 9.70 8.84 2.64
C GLU A 15 8.95 9.89 3.47
N LEU A 16 7.72 9.59 3.89
CA LEU A 16 6.96 10.45 4.81
C LEU A 16 7.64 10.57 6.17
N GLU A 17 8.18 9.48 6.72
CA GLU A 17 8.98 9.53 7.95
C GLU A 17 10.15 10.49 7.79
N ASN A 18 10.89 10.38 6.68
CA ASN A 18 12.06 11.22 6.45
C ASN A 18 11.70 12.71 6.28
N GLU A 19 10.68 13.02 5.49
CA GLU A 19 10.23 14.39 5.22
C GLU A 19 9.64 15.06 6.48
N ILE A 20 8.86 14.34 7.27
CA ILE A 20 8.18 14.91 8.43
C ILE A 20 9.14 15.02 9.62
N HIS A 21 10.00 14.02 9.82
CA HIS A 21 10.92 13.99 10.94
C HIS A 21 12.15 14.89 10.71
N PHE A 22 12.83 14.76 9.57
CA PHE A 22 14.07 15.50 9.32
C PHE A 22 13.85 16.84 8.63
N MET A 23 12.93 16.92 7.66
CA MET A 23 12.69 18.16 6.91
C MET A 23 11.63 19.06 7.56
N SER A 24 11.01 18.63 8.67
CA SER A 24 9.93 19.36 9.35
C SER A 24 8.79 19.78 8.42
N ARG A 25 8.59 19.06 7.32
CA ARG A 25 7.59 19.38 6.30
C ARG A 25 6.20 18.93 6.76
N PRO A 26 5.14 19.77 6.62
CA PRO A 26 3.77 19.35 6.90
C PRO A 26 3.36 18.14 6.05
N LEU A 27 2.58 17.21 6.61
CA LEU A 27 2.20 15.95 5.94
C LEU A 27 1.62 16.16 4.54
N GLY A 28 0.74 17.15 4.35
CA GLY A 28 0.16 17.45 3.02
C GLY A 28 1.22 17.84 1.99
N GLN A 29 2.23 18.62 2.39
CA GLN A 29 3.34 18.96 1.50
C GLN A 29 4.28 17.77 1.25
N ALA A 30 4.46 16.87 2.23
CA ALA A 30 5.24 15.64 2.04
C ALA A 30 4.57 14.70 1.04
N LEU A 31 3.24 14.56 1.09
CA LEU A 31 2.45 13.81 0.12
C LEU A 31 2.52 14.41 -1.29
N LEU A 32 2.42 15.74 -1.39
CA LEU A 32 2.61 16.44 -2.66
C LEU A 32 4.02 16.20 -3.21
N HIS A 33 5.05 16.33 -2.36
CA HIS A 33 6.43 16.11 -2.75
C HIS A 33 6.65 14.69 -3.29
N TYR A 34 6.15 13.67 -2.59
CA TYR A 34 6.17 12.29 -3.06
C TYR A 34 5.51 12.15 -4.43
N SER A 35 4.32 12.74 -4.60
CA SER A 35 3.56 12.67 -5.85
C SER A 35 4.22 13.37 -7.05
N GLN A 36 5.18 14.26 -6.81
CA GLN A 36 5.91 14.97 -7.86
C GLN A 36 7.15 14.22 -8.32
N HIS A 37 7.73 13.39 -7.45
CA HIS A 37 8.99 12.69 -7.69
C HIS A 37 8.83 11.20 -8.01
N LYS A 38 7.64 10.65 -7.78
CA LYS A 38 7.29 9.25 -8.09
C LYS A 38 6.20 9.18 -9.14
N ALA A 39 6.24 8.13 -9.94
CA ALA A 39 5.16 7.75 -10.84
C ALA A 39 4.37 6.57 -10.25
N GLY A 40 3.19 6.29 -10.80
CA GLY A 40 2.39 5.11 -10.42
C GLY A 40 1.14 5.43 -9.61
N ALA A 41 0.45 4.38 -9.17
CA ALA A 41 -0.84 4.48 -8.50
C ALA A 41 -0.74 5.15 -7.13
N ILE A 42 0.33 4.87 -6.37
CA ILE A 42 0.54 5.44 -5.04
C ILE A 42 0.83 6.95 -5.14
N SER A 43 1.55 7.39 -6.18
CA SER A 43 1.76 8.81 -6.47
C SER A 43 0.43 9.55 -6.78
N LYS A 44 -0.46 8.93 -7.56
CA LYS A 44 -1.81 9.48 -7.80
C LYS A 44 -2.62 9.57 -6.52
N PHE A 45 -2.55 8.57 -5.66
CA PHE A 45 -3.22 8.56 -4.37
C PHE A 45 -2.73 9.69 -3.47
N THR A 46 -1.41 9.90 -3.33
CA THR A 46 -0.89 11.00 -2.49
C THR A 46 -1.19 12.37 -3.07
N ARG A 47 -1.19 12.52 -4.40
CA ARG A 47 -1.65 13.74 -5.08
C ARG A 47 -3.10 14.03 -4.74
N ARG A 48 -3.97 13.01 -4.87
CA ARG A 48 -5.41 13.15 -4.67
C ARG A 48 -5.75 13.57 -3.25
N ILE A 49 -5.06 13.01 -2.25
CA ILE A 49 -5.21 13.41 -0.84
C ILE A 49 -4.90 14.89 -0.66
N HIS A 50 -3.78 15.35 -1.23
CA HIS A 50 -3.40 16.76 -1.12
C HIS A 50 -4.40 17.69 -1.83
N GLU A 51 -4.89 17.29 -3.01
CA GLU A 51 -5.92 18.05 -3.72
C GLU A 51 -7.22 18.14 -2.93
N MET A 52 -7.70 17.04 -2.35
CA MET A 52 -8.89 17.04 -1.49
C MET A 52 -8.71 17.92 -0.25
N GLU A 53 -7.56 17.82 0.43
CA GLU A 53 -7.22 18.66 1.58
C GLU A 53 -7.30 20.15 1.23
N LYS A 54 -6.87 20.56 0.02
CA LYS A 54 -6.91 21.96 -0.42
C LYS A 54 -8.22 22.41 -1.03
N GLN A 55 -8.88 21.59 -1.84
CA GLN A 55 -10.08 21.97 -2.57
C GLN A 55 -11.32 21.94 -1.67
N GLU A 56 -11.37 20.99 -0.74
CA GLU A 56 -12.53 20.80 0.15
C GLU A 56 -12.32 21.43 1.53
N ASP A 57 -11.14 21.99 1.80
CA ASP A 57 -10.76 22.59 3.09
C ASP A 57 -10.99 21.64 4.27
N ILE A 58 -10.63 20.37 4.07
CA ILE A 58 -10.80 19.30 5.07
C ILE A 58 -9.46 18.85 5.66
N GLY A 59 -9.54 18.27 6.86
CA GLY A 59 -8.40 17.62 7.50
C GLY A 59 -7.78 16.54 6.63
N ILE A 60 -6.45 16.42 6.69
CA ILE A 60 -5.69 15.45 5.90
C ILE A 60 -6.05 14.00 6.23
N ASP A 61 -6.48 13.72 7.45
CA ASP A 61 -7.00 12.42 7.86
C ASP A 61 -8.29 12.08 7.11
N LEU A 62 -9.22 13.04 7.00
CA LEU A 62 -10.46 12.86 6.25
C LEU A 62 -10.21 12.72 4.74
N ALA A 63 -9.34 13.56 4.18
CA ALA A 63 -8.93 13.47 2.78
C ALA A 63 -8.30 12.10 2.47
N TRP A 64 -7.49 11.56 3.39
CA TRP A 64 -6.91 10.22 3.27
C TRP A 64 -7.96 9.12 3.25
N GLN A 65 -8.95 9.16 4.15
CA GLN A 65 -10.03 8.17 4.17
C GLN A 65 -10.87 8.23 2.89
N LYS A 66 -11.19 9.43 2.39
CA LYS A 66 -11.89 9.60 1.12
C LYS A 66 -11.10 9.02 -0.05
N ALA A 67 -9.78 9.27 -0.10
CA ALA A 67 -8.92 8.68 -1.12
C ALA A 67 -8.88 7.14 -1.02
N ILE A 68 -8.84 6.56 0.17
CA ILE A 68 -8.92 5.09 0.31
C ILE A 68 -10.20 4.54 -0.33
N ILE A 69 -11.33 5.21 -0.15
CA ILE A 69 -12.60 4.79 -0.76
C ILE A 69 -12.54 4.93 -2.29
N GLU A 70 -11.97 6.03 -2.80
CA GLU A 70 -11.83 6.28 -4.24
C GLU A 70 -10.96 5.23 -4.95
N PHE A 71 -9.89 4.75 -4.29
CA PHE A 71 -8.91 3.83 -4.90
C PHE A 71 -9.12 2.35 -4.50
N LYS A 72 -10.12 2.04 -3.68
CA LYS A 72 -10.31 0.71 -3.08
C LYS A 72 -10.40 -0.41 -4.11
N ASP A 73 -11.07 -0.13 -5.23
CA ASP A 73 -11.35 -1.10 -6.29
C ASP A 73 -10.25 -1.14 -7.36
N ASP A 74 -9.30 -0.20 -7.34
CA ASP A 74 -8.24 -0.07 -8.34
C ASP A 74 -6.96 -0.82 -7.96
N TRP A 75 -6.68 -0.98 -6.66
CA TRP A 75 -5.41 -1.57 -6.21
C TRP A 75 -5.57 -3.07 -5.94
N PRO A 76 -4.64 -3.91 -6.42
CA PRO A 76 -4.70 -5.37 -6.25
C PRO A 76 -4.17 -5.80 -4.87
N ILE A 77 -4.58 -5.12 -3.80
CA ILE A 77 -4.22 -5.41 -2.40
C ILE A 77 -5.43 -5.93 -1.61
N GLY A 78 -5.15 -6.62 -0.50
CA GLY A 78 -6.19 -7.22 0.34
C GLY A 78 -6.79 -6.25 1.36
N GLN A 79 -7.81 -6.73 2.06
CA GLN A 79 -8.48 -5.97 3.12
C GLN A 79 -7.56 -5.65 4.30
N GLU A 80 -6.61 -6.54 4.62
CA GLU A 80 -5.62 -6.30 5.68
C GLU A 80 -4.75 -5.09 5.33
N GLU A 81 -4.23 -5.00 4.10
CA GLU A 81 -3.42 -3.87 3.63
C GLU A 81 -4.21 -2.56 3.63
N TRP A 82 -5.48 -2.57 3.17
CA TRP A 82 -6.34 -1.39 3.24
C TRP A 82 -6.59 -0.93 4.67
N SER A 83 -6.81 -1.85 5.61
CA SER A 83 -7.00 -1.54 7.03
C SER A 83 -5.73 -0.92 7.63
N LEU A 84 -4.55 -1.41 7.24
CA LEU A 84 -3.28 -0.82 7.65
C LEU A 84 -3.12 0.60 7.09
N LEU A 85 -3.45 0.81 5.81
CA LEU A 85 -3.36 2.13 5.17
C LEU A 85 -4.35 3.14 5.77
N ALA A 86 -5.54 2.69 6.21
CA ALA A 86 -6.50 3.52 6.90
C ALA A 86 -5.99 3.99 8.27
N GLN A 87 -5.37 3.09 9.04
CA GLN A 87 -4.73 3.43 10.33
C GLN A 87 -3.62 4.46 10.14
N VAL A 88 -2.86 4.40 9.04
CA VAL A 88 -1.83 5.41 8.72
C VAL A 88 -2.45 6.80 8.62
N GLY A 89 -3.50 6.97 7.82
CA GLY A 89 -4.15 8.26 7.63
C GLY A 89 -4.73 8.85 8.92
N GLU A 90 -5.26 7.99 9.80
CA GLU A 90 -5.81 8.43 11.08
C GLU A 90 -4.74 8.97 12.04
N VAL A 91 -3.57 8.33 12.08
CA VAL A 91 -2.52 8.64 13.06
C VAL A 91 -1.57 9.72 12.57
N LEU A 92 -1.15 9.69 11.30
CA LEU A 92 -0.16 10.65 10.77
C LEU A 92 -0.66 12.12 10.80
N GLY A 93 -1.97 12.35 10.89
CA GLY A 93 -2.55 13.68 11.03
C GLY A 93 -2.66 14.20 12.48
N LYS A 94 -2.39 13.37 13.50
CA LYS A 94 -2.79 13.65 14.90
C LYS A 94 -1.68 13.48 15.95
N THR A 95 -0.53 12.91 15.60
CA THR A 95 0.54 12.60 16.56
C THR A 95 1.71 13.58 16.52
N ASP A 96 2.41 13.70 17.64
CA ASP A 96 3.69 14.39 17.75
C ASP A 96 4.82 13.62 17.01
N ARG A 97 5.88 14.34 16.62
CA ARG A 97 6.93 13.82 15.72
C ARG A 97 7.65 12.57 16.24
N ALA A 98 7.83 12.43 17.56
CA ALA A 98 8.52 11.29 18.15
C ALA A 98 7.66 10.02 18.09
N SER A 99 6.38 10.10 18.48
CA SER A 99 5.43 8.98 18.38
C SER A 99 5.18 8.57 16.93
N GLN A 100 5.23 9.53 16.00
CA GLN A 100 5.02 9.28 14.57
C GLN A 100 6.09 8.35 13.95
N SER A 101 7.37 8.51 14.28
CA SER A 101 8.44 7.62 13.75
C SER A 101 8.24 6.17 14.23
N SER A 102 8.00 5.97 15.53
CA SER A 102 7.74 4.64 16.08
C SER A 102 6.50 4.00 15.47
N PHE A 103 5.45 4.80 15.24
CA PHE A 103 4.25 4.34 14.56
C PHE A 103 4.53 3.93 13.10
N ILE A 104 5.24 4.75 12.32
CA ILE A 104 5.58 4.42 10.93
C ILE A 104 6.40 3.13 10.86
N LYS A 105 7.40 2.95 11.73
CA LYS A 105 8.19 1.71 11.81
C LYS A 105 7.31 0.50 12.10
N MET A 106 6.40 0.60 13.06
CA MET A 106 5.42 -0.46 13.35
C MET A 106 4.56 -0.78 12.12
N MET A 107 4.10 0.25 11.38
CA MET A 107 3.29 0.03 10.17
C MET A 107 4.09 -0.64 9.05
N CYS A 108 5.34 -0.26 8.84
CA CYS A 108 6.24 -0.91 7.88
C CYS A 108 6.42 -2.40 8.20
N GLU A 109 6.62 -2.76 9.47
CA GLU A 109 6.68 -4.16 9.91
C GLU A 109 5.39 -4.92 9.63
N LYS A 110 4.23 -4.31 9.90
CA LYS A 110 2.93 -4.90 9.57
C LYS A 110 2.77 -5.13 8.06
N PHE A 111 3.20 -4.19 7.22
CA PHE A 111 3.20 -4.37 5.76
C PHE A 111 4.19 -5.45 5.30
N ASN A 112 5.35 -5.59 5.96
CA ASN A 112 6.32 -6.65 5.67
C ASN A 112 5.72 -8.04 5.94
N LEU A 113 4.92 -8.18 7.01
CA LEU A 113 4.15 -9.40 7.25
C LEU A 113 3.16 -9.69 6.11
N GLN A 114 2.46 -8.67 5.59
CA GLN A 114 1.55 -8.85 4.45
C GLN A 114 2.28 -9.22 3.17
N GLU A 115 3.44 -8.62 2.93
CA GLU A 115 4.30 -8.96 1.79
C GLU A 115 4.70 -10.43 1.81
N ARG A 116 5.19 -10.92 2.97
CA ARG A 116 5.58 -12.33 3.14
C ARG A 116 4.40 -13.28 2.96
N LYS A 117 3.21 -12.92 3.48
CA LYS A 117 1.98 -13.69 3.24
C LYS A 117 1.66 -13.75 1.74
N ALA A 118 1.70 -12.61 1.04
CA ALA A 118 1.44 -12.53 -0.39
C ALA A 118 2.46 -13.34 -1.24
N GLU A 119 3.74 -13.36 -0.83
CA GLU A 119 4.76 -14.21 -1.45
C GLU A 119 4.47 -15.71 -1.25
N GLN A 120 4.11 -16.12 -0.03
CA GLN A 120 3.76 -17.51 0.27
C GLN A 120 2.54 -17.97 -0.53
N GLU A 121 1.49 -17.14 -0.61
CA GLU A 121 0.31 -17.42 -1.43
C GLU A 121 0.66 -17.59 -2.91
N ARG A 122 1.55 -16.75 -3.44
CA ARG A 122 2.00 -16.85 -4.84
C ARG A 122 2.72 -18.18 -5.09
N VAL A 123 3.66 -18.55 -4.21
CA VAL A 123 4.42 -19.80 -4.32
C VAL A 123 3.51 -21.03 -4.22
N LEU A 124 2.53 -21.02 -3.31
CA LEU A 124 1.56 -22.11 -3.19
C LEU A 124 0.68 -22.25 -4.43
N LYS A 125 0.19 -21.13 -4.98
CA LYS A 125 -0.59 -21.10 -6.22
C LYS A 125 0.22 -21.63 -7.41
N GLU A 126 1.46 -21.17 -7.58
CA GLU A 126 2.37 -21.65 -8.64
C GLU A 126 2.59 -23.17 -8.55
N LYS A 127 2.80 -23.71 -7.34
CA LYS A 127 2.95 -25.16 -7.13
C LYS A 127 1.67 -25.92 -7.49
N LEU A 128 0.50 -25.43 -7.09
CA LEU A 128 -0.79 -26.06 -7.41
C LEU A 128 -1.05 -26.09 -8.92
N TYR A 129 -0.86 -24.96 -9.61
CA TYR A 129 -1.04 -24.91 -11.07
C TYR A 129 -0.07 -25.83 -11.81
N ARG A 130 1.19 -25.90 -11.38
CA ARG A 130 2.17 -26.84 -11.95
C ARG A 130 1.72 -28.29 -11.77
N ASN A 131 1.22 -28.64 -10.60
CA ASN A 131 0.76 -30.00 -10.32
C ASN A 131 -0.50 -30.35 -11.14
N LEU A 132 -1.47 -29.44 -11.24
CA LEU A 132 -2.66 -29.63 -12.08
C LEU A 132 -2.31 -29.80 -13.57
N GLY A 133 -1.31 -29.09 -14.08
CA GLY A 133 -0.85 -29.25 -15.47
C GLY A 133 -0.29 -30.65 -15.77
N VAL A 134 0.45 -31.24 -14.82
CA VAL A 134 0.97 -32.61 -14.97
C VAL A 134 -0.18 -33.62 -15.00
N PHE A 135 -1.15 -33.51 -14.09
CA PHE A 135 -2.30 -34.42 -14.06
C PHE A 135 -3.22 -34.23 -15.28
N GLY A 136 -3.42 -32.99 -15.75
CA GLY A 136 -4.17 -32.71 -16.98
C GLY A 136 -3.51 -33.29 -18.22
N GLY A 137 -2.18 -33.21 -18.32
CA GLY A 137 -1.43 -33.82 -19.42
C GLY A 137 -1.54 -35.34 -19.45
N ILE A 138 -1.44 -36.00 -18.29
CA ILE A 138 -1.61 -37.45 -18.18
C ILE A 138 -3.05 -37.85 -18.56
N ALA A 139 -4.06 -37.12 -18.11
CA ALA A 139 -5.45 -37.41 -18.45
C ALA A 139 -5.74 -37.31 -19.95
N ILE A 140 -5.17 -36.32 -20.65
CA ILE A 140 -5.33 -36.17 -22.11
C ILE A 140 -4.70 -37.35 -22.86
N VAL A 141 -3.49 -37.77 -22.46
CA VAL A 141 -2.81 -38.91 -23.08
C VAL A 141 -3.64 -40.19 -22.88
N LEU A 142 -4.23 -40.40 -21.71
CA LEU A 142 -5.09 -41.55 -21.43
C LEU A 142 -6.41 -41.57 -22.22
N VAL A 143 -6.94 -40.40 -22.61
CA VAL A 143 -8.17 -40.31 -23.44
C VAL A 143 -7.88 -40.51 -24.93
N LEU A 144 -6.66 -40.19 -25.37
CA LEU A 144 -6.22 -40.34 -26.77
C LEU A 144 -5.76 -41.76 -27.12
N ILE A 145 -5.58 -42.63 -26.12
CA ILE A 145 -5.29 -44.06 -26.26
C ILE A 145 -6.60 -44.84 -26.20
#